data_AF-A0A1R3KA67-F1
#
_entry.id   AF-A0A1R3KA67-F1
#
_cell.length_a   1.000
_cell.length_b   1.000
_cell.length_c   1.000
_cell.angle_alpha   90.00
_cell.angle_beta   90.00
_cell.angle_gamma   90.00
#
_symmetry.space_group_name_H-M   'P 1'
#
loop_
_entity.id
_entity.type
_entity.pdbx_description
1 polymer ?
#
loop_
_entity_poly.entity_id
_entity_poly.type
_entity_poly.pdbx_seq_one_letter_code
_entity_poly.pdbx_strand_id
1 'polypeptide(L)'
;MIADKRKQKEKEFINLEKILDDQSALRRGKLRDEKLEKVEASLARARALIREAILNPQSTLDLKDSDYVPRGDIYRNAHVFHRSYLLMEKMFKIFVYEEGEPPLYHYGTCKNIYSMEGLFFSFMEQDKRYRTRNPDKAHVYFLPFSVVMILEHLFDPIIRDKAVMERTVGDYVRIISHKYPYWNRSIGVDHFMLSCHDWGPRATWYVKELYYNAIRVLCNANTSEYFNPKKDASFPEINLITGEIVNLTGNALPPSDRSVLAFFAGNLYHGKIRALLFKHWKDKDKDIQIYEKLPEGISYNDMMKKSKFCLCPSGHEVASPRIVEAIYAECVPVLISKNYVLPFSDVLNWDSFSVQVAVDELPNLKKILMGISEDRYLRMLEHVKQVQRHFLVNDPPKRYDVFNMIIHSIWLRRCYYGHNFKHKGKDNNEARVELIPAILELHVGIKAYVVVRITRKWETIFPRGVIPISVDLLFADEKDIFHRFEDMVREGDVYKICHFLVLDAKPSYNCVSSTYDIYFDTSTGLELITDDIDRFSRFWFRLASLDEINQRGEHDPVLTNVVGMLLSITEVIPVQKTSADLTDKKI
;
A
#
# COMPACT_ATOMS: atom_id res chain seq x y z
N MET A 1 -24.88 9.03 11.46
CA MET A 1 -23.74 9.98 11.32
C MET A 1 -22.49 9.40 10.61
N ILE A 2 -21.94 8.23 10.97
CA ILE A 2 -20.77 7.66 10.25
C ILE A 2 -21.17 7.01 8.90
N ALA A 3 -22.34 6.38 8.83
CA ALA A 3 -22.89 5.78 7.61
C ALA A 3 -23.24 6.81 6.51
N ASP A 4 -23.81 7.96 6.88
CA ASP A 4 -24.15 9.04 5.92
C ASP A 4 -22.91 9.64 5.24
N LYS A 5 -21.82 9.80 6.01
CA LYS A 5 -20.56 10.28 5.46
C LYS A 5 -19.94 9.30 4.46
N ARG A 6 -20.26 8.00 4.53
CA ARG A 6 -19.74 6.99 3.61
C ARG A 6 -20.50 7.01 2.28
N LYS A 7 -21.84 7.08 2.34
CA LYS A 7 -22.71 7.23 1.14
C LYS A 7 -22.47 8.54 0.38
N GLN A 8 -22.19 9.63 1.08
CA GLN A 8 -21.87 10.90 0.44
C GLN A 8 -20.52 10.86 -0.31
N LYS A 9 -19.51 10.18 0.26
CA LYS A 9 -18.20 9.97 -0.37
C LYS A 9 -18.28 9.09 -1.62
N GLU A 10 -19.14 8.08 -1.60
CA GLU A 10 -19.35 7.15 -2.71
C GLU A 10 -20.02 7.84 -3.92
N LYS A 11 -21.05 8.67 -3.66
CA LYS A 11 -21.63 9.55 -4.69
C LYS A 11 -20.63 10.57 -5.25
N GLU A 12 -19.76 11.10 -4.41
CA GLU A 12 -18.69 12.00 -4.82
C GLU A 12 -17.64 11.31 -5.71
N PHE A 13 -17.39 10.02 -5.50
CA PHE A 13 -16.45 9.21 -6.28
C PHE A 13 -17.00 8.90 -7.67
N ILE A 14 -18.25 8.43 -7.76
CA ILE A 14 -18.94 8.13 -9.03
C ILE A 14 -19.06 9.39 -9.91
N ASN A 15 -19.38 10.54 -9.32
CA ASN A 15 -19.44 11.79 -10.07
C ASN A 15 -18.06 12.23 -10.61
N LEU A 16 -16.98 11.84 -9.92
CA LEU A 16 -15.62 12.15 -10.34
C LEU A 16 -15.16 11.29 -11.52
N GLU A 17 -15.45 9.99 -11.49
CA GLU A 17 -15.18 9.09 -12.62
C GLU A 17 -15.83 9.62 -13.90
N LYS A 18 -17.07 10.11 -13.79
CA LYS A 18 -17.79 10.71 -14.92
C LYS A 18 -17.12 11.98 -15.45
N ILE A 19 -16.65 12.87 -14.56
CA ILE A 19 -15.91 14.08 -14.95
C ILE A 19 -14.57 13.74 -15.61
N LEU A 20 -13.85 12.75 -15.09
CA LEU A 20 -12.58 12.28 -15.64
C LEU A 20 -12.79 11.67 -17.04
N ASP A 21 -13.84 10.89 -17.23
CA ASP A 21 -14.21 10.31 -18.51
C ASP A 21 -14.60 11.38 -19.54
N ASP A 22 -15.40 12.36 -19.15
CA ASP A 22 -15.81 13.48 -20.02
C ASP A 22 -14.61 14.35 -20.44
N GLN A 23 -13.69 14.64 -19.51
CA GLN A 23 -12.44 15.34 -19.83
C GLN A 23 -11.52 14.50 -20.73
N SER A 24 -11.50 13.17 -20.55
CA SER A 24 -10.73 12.26 -21.42
C SER A 24 -11.29 12.23 -22.84
N ALA A 25 -12.62 12.34 -23.01
CA ALA A 25 -13.30 12.37 -24.30
C ALA A 25 -13.01 13.67 -25.06
N LEU A 26 -13.02 14.82 -24.37
CA LEU A 26 -12.67 16.14 -24.92
C LEU A 26 -11.23 16.23 -25.45
N ARG A 27 -10.29 15.43 -24.93
CA ARG A 27 -8.89 15.41 -25.38
C ARG A 27 -8.67 14.63 -26.69
N ARG A 28 -9.61 13.76 -27.10
CA ARG A 28 -9.45 12.92 -28.31
C ARG A 28 -9.42 13.72 -29.62
N GLY A 29 -9.76 15.01 -29.60
CA GLY A 29 -9.68 15.93 -30.74
C GLY A 29 -8.49 16.92 -30.74
N LYS A 30 -7.56 16.84 -29.78
CA LYS A 30 -6.41 17.77 -29.70
C LYS A 30 -5.19 17.27 -30.49
N LEU A 31 -4.45 18.22 -31.07
CA LEU A 31 -3.08 18.01 -31.57
C LEU A 31 -2.24 17.29 -30.50
N ARG A 32 -1.52 16.23 -30.90
CA ARG A 32 -0.69 15.44 -29.98
C ARG A 32 0.45 16.30 -29.42
N ASP A 33 0.60 16.28 -28.10
CA ASP A 33 1.70 16.97 -27.41
C ASP A 33 2.99 16.19 -27.63
N GLU A 34 3.74 16.52 -28.70
CA GLU A 34 4.99 15.86 -29.07
C GLU A 34 6.02 15.83 -27.93
N LYS A 35 5.98 16.82 -27.04
CA LYS A 35 6.92 16.90 -25.90
C LYS A 35 6.54 15.87 -24.84
N LEU A 36 5.26 15.74 -24.54
CA LEU A 36 4.76 14.65 -23.68
C LEU A 36 5.08 13.27 -24.26
N GLU A 37 4.88 13.07 -25.56
CA GLU A 37 5.17 11.79 -26.22
C GLU A 37 6.64 11.38 -26.07
N LYS A 38 7.57 12.36 -26.15
CA LYS A 38 9.00 12.11 -25.92
C LYS A 38 9.30 11.67 -24.48
N VAL A 39 8.65 12.29 -23.49
CA VAL A 39 8.78 11.91 -22.07
C VAL A 39 8.19 10.52 -21.83
N GLU A 40 7.01 10.22 -22.36
CA GLU A 40 6.39 8.89 -22.20
C GLU A 40 7.19 7.79 -22.90
N ALA A 41 7.74 8.06 -24.08
CA ALA A 41 8.61 7.12 -24.78
C ALA A 41 9.91 6.85 -23.99
N SER A 42 10.46 7.86 -23.31
CA SER A 42 11.64 7.68 -22.46
C SER A 42 11.33 6.79 -21.25
N LEU A 43 10.18 7.01 -20.61
CA LEU A 43 9.70 6.19 -19.49
C LEU A 43 9.39 4.76 -19.92
N ALA A 44 8.78 4.56 -21.09
CA ALA A 44 8.52 3.22 -21.64
C ALA A 44 9.83 2.44 -21.84
N ARG A 45 10.88 3.08 -22.38
CA ARG A 45 12.22 2.48 -22.47
C ARG A 45 12.80 2.16 -21.10
N ALA A 46 12.70 3.08 -20.14
CA ALA A 46 13.18 2.83 -18.78
C ALA A 46 12.48 1.62 -18.14
N ARG A 47 11.14 1.51 -18.24
CA ARG A 47 10.38 0.34 -17.76
C ARG A 47 10.87 -0.96 -18.40
N ALA A 48 11.11 -0.97 -19.71
CA ALA A 48 11.61 -2.15 -20.41
C ALA A 48 12.99 -2.58 -19.87
N LEU A 49 13.91 -1.62 -19.70
CA LEU A 49 15.25 -1.89 -19.18
C LEU A 49 15.25 -2.31 -17.70
N ILE A 50 14.27 -1.87 -16.91
CA ILE A 50 14.11 -2.34 -15.52
C ILE A 50 13.54 -3.76 -15.49
N ARG A 51 12.56 -4.07 -16.37
CA ARG A 51 12.02 -5.43 -16.51
C ARG A 51 13.06 -6.42 -17.00
N GLU A 52 13.92 -6.01 -17.92
CA GLU A 52 15.04 -6.83 -18.39
C GLU A 52 15.96 -7.26 -17.22
N ALA A 53 16.23 -6.36 -16.27
CA ALA A 53 17.04 -6.68 -15.09
C ALA A 53 16.39 -7.73 -14.15
N ILE A 54 15.07 -7.95 -14.25
CA ILE A 54 14.39 -9.05 -13.55
C ILE A 54 14.75 -10.40 -14.21
N LEU A 55 14.71 -10.44 -15.54
CA LEU A 55 14.90 -11.66 -16.33
C LEU A 55 16.38 -12.04 -16.50
N ASN A 56 17.26 -11.03 -16.59
CA ASN A 56 18.69 -11.22 -16.76
C ASN A 56 19.46 -10.37 -15.74
N PRO A 57 19.64 -10.87 -14.50
CA PRO A 57 20.41 -10.16 -13.47
C PRO A 57 21.86 -9.85 -13.87
N GLN A 58 22.45 -10.67 -14.75
CA GLN A 58 23.83 -10.49 -15.21
C GLN A 58 24.01 -9.21 -16.05
N SER A 59 22.96 -8.76 -16.76
CA SER A 59 22.96 -7.49 -17.50
C SER A 59 23.26 -6.26 -16.62
N THR A 60 23.07 -6.36 -15.31
CA THR A 60 23.36 -5.28 -14.35
C THR A 60 24.76 -5.36 -13.74
N LEU A 61 25.41 -6.53 -13.77
CA LEU A 61 26.79 -6.71 -13.29
C LEU A 61 27.80 -5.97 -14.18
N ASP A 62 27.49 -5.80 -15.46
CA ASP A 62 28.30 -5.07 -16.43
C ASP A 62 28.20 -3.54 -16.29
N LEU A 63 27.29 -3.05 -15.43
CA LEU A 63 27.20 -1.62 -15.11
C LEU A 63 28.31 -1.26 -14.14
N LYS A 64 29.41 -0.69 -14.67
CA LYS A 64 30.48 -0.10 -13.86
C LYS A 64 29.92 1.05 -13.02
N ASP A 65 29.64 0.78 -11.75
CA ASP A 65 29.31 1.78 -10.72
C ASP A 65 30.40 1.72 -9.65
N SER A 66 31.26 2.75 -9.65
CA SER A 66 32.45 2.81 -8.79
C SER A 66 32.15 3.26 -7.36
N ASP A 67 30.93 3.72 -7.07
CA ASP A 67 30.57 4.31 -5.78
C ASP A 67 29.75 3.34 -4.93
N TYR A 68 28.58 2.90 -5.42
CA TYR A 68 27.79 1.92 -4.69
C TYR A 68 26.98 0.99 -5.60
N VAL A 69 27.19 -0.31 -5.40
CA VAL A 69 26.41 -1.37 -6.02
C VAL A 69 25.57 -2.04 -4.93
N PRO A 70 24.24 -1.89 -4.95
CA PRO A 70 23.34 -2.65 -4.10
C PRO A 70 23.62 -4.15 -4.20
N ARG A 71 23.84 -4.81 -3.06
CA ARG A 71 24.09 -6.26 -2.95
C ARG A 71 23.48 -6.78 -1.66
N GLY A 72 23.26 -8.10 -1.60
CA GLY A 72 22.71 -8.77 -0.42
C GLY A 72 21.18 -8.83 -0.42
N ASP A 73 20.66 -9.51 0.59
CA ASP A 73 19.25 -9.81 0.84
C ASP A 73 18.52 -8.72 1.64
N ILE A 74 19.20 -7.60 1.92
CA ILE A 74 18.56 -6.36 2.42
C ILE A 74 17.64 -5.72 1.37
N TYR A 75 17.81 -6.07 0.10
CA TYR A 75 16.96 -5.62 -1.00
C TYR A 75 16.02 -6.73 -1.45
N ARG A 76 14.80 -6.37 -1.86
CA ARG A 76 13.87 -7.30 -2.52
C ARG A 76 14.45 -7.83 -3.83
N ASN A 77 15.11 -6.96 -4.58
CA ASN A 77 15.90 -7.32 -5.76
C ASN A 77 16.97 -6.24 -5.99
N ALA A 78 18.21 -6.53 -5.59
CA ALA A 78 19.32 -5.59 -5.64
C ALA A 78 19.67 -5.15 -7.08
N HIS A 79 19.60 -6.07 -8.05
CA HIS A 79 19.89 -5.82 -9.46
C HIS A 79 18.89 -4.85 -10.10
N VAL A 80 17.59 -5.11 -9.88
CA VAL A 80 16.49 -4.27 -10.36
C VAL A 80 16.56 -2.89 -9.72
N PHE A 81 16.86 -2.83 -8.42
CA PHE A 81 17.04 -1.57 -7.71
C PHE A 81 18.18 -0.76 -8.31
N HIS A 82 19.37 -1.36 -8.47
CA HIS A 82 20.55 -0.71 -9.05
C HIS A 82 20.25 -0.17 -10.45
N ARG A 83 19.67 -0.99 -11.33
CA ARG A 83 19.28 -0.59 -12.69
C ARG A 83 18.31 0.58 -12.69
N SER A 84 17.26 0.51 -11.88
CA SER A 84 16.26 1.57 -11.78
C SER A 84 16.86 2.86 -11.23
N TYR A 85 17.76 2.77 -10.24
CA TYR A 85 18.42 3.92 -9.63
C TYR A 85 19.32 4.63 -10.64
N LEU A 86 20.12 3.90 -11.42
CA LEU A 86 20.96 4.48 -12.48
C LEU A 86 20.13 5.14 -13.60
N LEU A 87 18.98 4.57 -13.97
CA LEU A 87 18.07 5.18 -14.95
C LEU A 87 17.45 6.48 -14.41
N MET A 88 16.99 6.47 -13.15
CA MET A 88 16.51 7.67 -12.48
C MET A 88 17.57 8.77 -12.49
N GLU A 89 18.80 8.44 -12.06
CA GLU A 89 19.92 9.38 -12.01
C GLU A 89 20.27 10.02 -13.36
N LYS A 90 20.10 9.27 -14.44
CA LYS A 90 20.39 9.71 -15.81
C LYS A 90 19.27 10.53 -16.42
N MET A 91 18.01 10.22 -16.09
CA MET A 91 16.86 10.67 -16.87
C MET A 91 15.90 11.56 -16.08
N PHE A 92 15.69 11.28 -14.80
CA PHE A 92 14.56 11.82 -14.06
C PHE A 92 14.66 13.33 -13.88
N LYS A 93 13.54 14.03 -14.09
CA LYS A 93 13.43 15.47 -13.97
C LYS A 93 12.14 15.87 -13.27
N ILE A 94 12.26 16.80 -12.34
CA ILE A 94 11.18 17.32 -11.51
C ILE A 94 11.04 18.80 -11.79
N PHE A 95 9.86 19.24 -12.22
CA PHE A 95 9.53 20.66 -12.26
C PHE A 95 8.89 21.06 -10.94
N VAL A 96 9.37 22.14 -10.33
CA VAL A 96 8.79 22.68 -9.10
C VAL A 96 7.95 23.89 -9.51
N TYR A 97 6.66 23.91 -9.14
CA TYR A 97 5.84 25.11 -9.33
C TYR A 97 6.38 26.23 -8.45
N GLU A 98 6.49 27.44 -9.00
CA GLU A 98 7.06 28.62 -8.31
C GLU A 98 5.98 29.46 -7.63
N GLU A 99 4.73 29.02 -7.67
CA GLU A 99 3.60 29.70 -7.06
C GLU A 99 3.61 29.54 -5.54
N GLY A 100 3.18 30.61 -4.86
CA GLY A 100 3.07 30.65 -3.40
C GLY A 100 4.31 31.23 -2.75
N GLU A 101 4.14 31.77 -1.55
CA GLU A 101 5.21 32.40 -0.79
C GLU A 101 5.48 31.66 0.53
N PRO A 102 6.72 31.68 1.05
CA PRO A 102 7.01 31.26 2.41
C PRO A 102 6.17 32.04 3.43
N PRO A 103 5.83 31.44 4.59
CA PRO A 103 6.24 30.11 5.03
C PRO A 103 5.34 28.97 4.52
N LEU A 104 4.23 29.26 3.84
CA LEU A 104 3.23 28.25 3.45
C LEU A 104 3.69 27.38 2.28
N TYR A 105 4.49 27.95 1.39
CA TYR A 105 5.02 27.32 0.19
C TYR A 105 6.53 27.45 0.15
N HIS A 106 7.21 26.50 -0.49
CA HIS A 106 8.68 26.47 -0.63
C HIS A 106 9.46 26.51 0.70
N TYR A 107 8.77 26.33 1.82
CA TYR A 107 9.34 26.38 3.15
C TYR A 107 8.71 25.29 4.04
N GLY A 108 9.51 24.74 4.95
CA GLY A 108 9.08 23.76 5.92
C GLY A 108 10.06 23.71 7.09
N THR A 109 9.63 23.16 8.21
CA THR A 109 10.50 23.01 9.37
C THR A 109 11.56 21.95 9.09
N CYS A 110 12.82 22.27 9.39
CA CYS A 110 13.93 21.31 9.34
C CYS A 110 14.24 20.72 10.73
N LYS A 111 13.30 20.82 11.68
CA LYS A 111 13.48 20.37 13.06
C LYS A 111 12.35 19.44 13.51
N ASN A 112 12.61 18.70 14.59
CA ASN A 112 11.71 17.74 15.20
C ASN A 112 11.27 16.65 14.20
N ILE A 113 10.13 16.01 14.48
CA ILE A 113 9.57 14.90 13.71
C ILE A 113 9.18 15.30 12.27
N TYR A 114 8.90 16.58 12.02
CA TYR A 114 8.54 17.08 10.69
C TYR A 114 9.73 17.54 9.85
N SER A 115 10.96 17.40 10.37
CA SER A 115 12.19 17.93 9.77
C SER A 115 12.40 17.53 8.30
N MET A 116 11.96 16.34 7.93
CA MET A 116 12.14 15.78 6.59
C MET A 116 11.35 16.52 5.52
N GLU A 117 10.24 17.17 5.87
CA GLU A 117 9.47 18.01 4.93
C GLU A 117 10.28 19.25 4.52
N GLY A 118 10.81 19.99 5.50
CA GLY A 118 11.65 21.17 5.24
C GLY A 118 12.97 20.83 4.56
N LEU A 119 13.61 19.73 4.95
CA LEU A 119 14.85 19.27 4.30
C LEU A 119 14.63 18.90 2.83
N PHE A 120 13.54 18.20 2.51
CA PHE A 120 13.23 17.88 1.11
C PHE A 120 13.02 19.16 0.28
N PHE A 121 12.31 20.15 0.82
CA PHE A 121 12.08 21.43 0.13
C PHE A 121 13.41 22.14 -0.13
N SER A 122 14.24 22.29 0.91
CA SER A 122 15.56 22.94 0.80
C SER A 122 16.47 22.24 -0.22
N PHE A 123 16.57 20.91 -0.15
CA PHE A 123 17.39 20.15 -1.09
C PHE A 123 16.84 20.21 -2.51
N MET A 124 15.53 20.17 -2.69
CA MET A 124 14.93 20.28 -4.02
C MET A 124 15.13 21.66 -4.63
N GLU A 125 15.08 22.73 -3.83
CA GLU A 125 15.35 24.09 -4.31
C GLU A 125 16.78 24.24 -4.84
N GLN A 126 17.75 23.62 -4.17
CA GLN A 126 19.19 23.74 -4.50
C GLN A 126 19.68 22.67 -5.49
N ASP A 127 18.87 21.63 -5.74
CA ASP A 127 19.27 20.50 -6.56
C ASP A 127 19.47 20.89 -8.04
N LYS A 128 20.59 20.44 -8.58
CA LYS A 128 20.96 20.65 -10.00
C LYS A 128 20.76 19.39 -10.84
N ARG A 129 20.49 18.25 -10.20
CA ARG A 129 20.47 16.94 -10.87
C ARG A 129 19.08 16.57 -11.35
N TYR A 130 18.08 16.66 -10.49
CA TYR A 130 16.69 16.27 -10.76
C TYR A 130 15.81 17.49 -11.05
N ARG A 131 15.97 18.61 -10.33
CA ARG A 131 15.17 19.82 -10.62
C ARG A 131 15.40 20.31 -12.05
N THR A 132 14.33 20.72 -12.72
CA THR A 132 14.37 21.39 -14.02
C THR A 132 13.50 22.64 -14.02
N ARG A 133 14.00 23.71 -14.65
CA ARG A 133 13.23 24.93 -14.92
C ARG A 133 12.42 24.84 -16.22
N ASN A 134 12.65 23.80 -17.02
CA ASN A 134 11.89 23.57 -18.24
C ASN A 134 10.81 22.51 -17.98
N PRO A 135 9.53 22.90 -17.84
CA PRO A 135 8.45 21.97 -17.55
C PRO A 135 8.20 20.94 -18.65
N ASP A 136 8.65 21.17 -19.89
CA ASP A 136 8.54 20.19 -20.98
C ASP A 136 9.50 19.02 -20.85
N LYS A 137 10.56 19.17 -20.03
CA LYS A 137 11.51 18.09 -19.73
C LYS A 137 11.11 17.31 -18.47
N ALA A 138 10.09 17.76 -17.76
CA ALA A 138 9.70 17.20 -16.48
C ALA A 138 9.01 15.84 -16.66
N HIS A 139 9.39 14.89 -15.81
CA HIS A 139 8.70 13.62 -15.69
C HIS A 139 7.59 13.70 -14.65
N VAL A 140 7.78 14.54 -13.62
CA VAL A 140 6.79 14.85 -12.59
C VAL A 140 6.84 16.33 -12.18
N TYR A 141 5.75 16.82 -11.61
CA TYR A 141 5.58 18.20 -11.15
C TYR A 141 5.35 18.23 -9.64
N PHE A 142 6.16 19.00 -8.92
CA PHE A 142 6.10 19.11 -7.46
C PHE A 142 5.22 20.27 -7.03
N LEU A 143 4.36 20.03 -6.03
CA LEU A 143 3.53 21.01 -5.35
C LEU A 143 4.16 21.37 -3.99
N PRO A 144 4.93 22.46 -3.88
CA PRO A 144 5.75 22.78 -2.71
C PRO A 144 4.97 23.43 -1.55
N PHE A 145 3.73 23.03 -1.28
CA PHE A 145 3.00 23.52 -0.09
C PHE A 145 3.32 22.66 1.14
N SER A 146 3.52 23.31 2.29
CA SER A 146 3.78 22.63 3.56
C SER A 146 2.49 22.51 4.38
N VAL A 147 2.07 21.27 4.66
CA VAL A 147 0.91 21.02 5.52
C VAL A 147 1.19 21.47 6.95
N VAL A 148 2.44 21.32 7.41
CA VAL A 148 2.89 21.79 8.72
C VAL A 148 2.74 23.30 8.83
N MET A 149 3.27 24.06 7.86
CA MET A 149 3.25 25.52 7.89
C MET A 149 1.84 26.09 7.72
N ILE A 150 0.99 25.45 6.92
CA ILE A 150 -0.44 25.79 6.83
C ILE A 150 -1.12 25.66 8.18
N LEU A 151 -0.86 24.57 8.92
CA LEU A 151 -1.43 24.37 10.25
C LEU A 151 -0.86 25.36 11.27
N GLU A 152 0.43 25.63 11.26
CA GLU A 152 1.05 26.55 12.22
C GLU A 152 0.62 28.00 12.02
N HIS A 153 0.43 28.46 10.78
CA HIS A 153 0.22 29.88 10.48
C HIS A 153 -1.24 30.26 10.19
N LEU A 154 -2.06 29.33 9.70
CA LEU A 154 -3.43 29.66 9.27
C LEU A 154 -4.52 29.05 10.16
N PHE A 155 -4.22 28.06 11.00
CA PHE A 155 -5.22 27.46 11.87
C PHE A 155 -5.31 28.21 13.21
N ASP A 156 -6.53 28.60 13.56
CA ASP A 156 -6.82 29.05 14.91
C ASP A 156 -6.57 27.90 15.91
N PRO A 157 -5.84 28.14 17.01
CA PRO A 157 -5.41 27.09 17.94
C PRO A 157 -6.59 26.40 18.65
N ILE A 158 -7.74 27.05 18.74
CA ILE A 158 -8.94 26.56 19.44
C ILE A 158 -9.97 26.05 18.45
N ILE A 159 -10.34 26.87 17.46
CA ILE A 159 -11.41 26.57 16.49
C ILE A 159 -10.97 25.46 15.53
N ARG A 160 -9.69 25.50 15.09
CA ARG A 160 -9.09 24.59 14.11
C ARG A 160 -9.98 24.36 12.89
N ASP A 161 -10.45 25.45 12.26
CA ASP A 161 -11.34 25.40 11.09
C ASP A 161 -10.70 24.60 9.94
N LYS A 162 -11.27 23.43 9.68
CA LYS A 162 -10.81 22.50 8.65
C LYS A 162 -10.96 23.04 7.24
N ALA A 163 -11.83 24.02 7.03
CA ALA A 163 -12.02 24.65 5.73
C ALA A 163 -10.85 25.57 5.34
N VAL A 164 -9.97 25.96 6.28
CA VAL A 164 -8.71 26.64 5.97
C VAL A 164 -7.86 25.78 5.03
N MET A 165 -7.68 24.49 5.37
CA MET A 165 -6.90 23.57 4.54
C MET A 165 -7.51 23.39 3.15
N GLU A 166 -8.83 23.27 3.08
CA GLU A 166 -9.57 23.16 1.81
C GLU A 166 -9.34 24.37 0.91
N ARG A 167 -9.51 25.58 1.45
CA ARG A 167 -9.30 26.82 0.71
C ARG A 167 -7.86 26.96 0.26
N THR A 168 -6.88 26.77 1.14
CA THR A 168 -5.46 26.96 0.81
C THR A 168 -4.99 25.98 -0.27
N VAL A 169 -5.22 24.68 -0.09
CA VAL A 169 -4.77 23.66 -1.07
C VAL A 169 -5.61 23.73 -2.36
N GLY A 170 -6.92 23.96 -2.24
CA GLY A 170 -7.82 24.08 -3.37
C GLY A 170 -7.52 25.29 -4.26
N ASP A 171 -7.29 26.46 -3.66
CA ASP A 171 -6.93 27.67 -4.39
C ASP A 171 -5.54 27.54 -5.03
N TYR A 172 -4.58 26.90 -4.36
CA TYR A 172 -3.27 26.60 -4.94
C TYR A 172 -3.39 25.77 -6.23
N VAL A 173 -4.10 24.65 -6.16
CA VAL A 173 -4.35 23.78 -7.31
C VAL A 173 -5.09 24.54 -8.41
N ARG A 174 -6.07 25.37 -8.05
CA ARG A 174 -6.80 26.21 -9.01
C ARG A 174 -5.85 27.18 -9.74
N ILE A 175 -4.95 27.85 -9.03
CA ILE A 175 -3.96 28.77 -9.61
C ILE A 175 -3.07 28.04 -10.62
N ILE A 176 -2.45 26.92 -10.22
CA ILE A 176 -1.55 26.19 -11.13
C ILE A 176 -2.28 25.61 -12.34
N SER A 177 -3.54 25.18 -12.16
CA SER A 177 -4.36 24.62 -13.25
C SER A 177 -4.77 25.67 -14.28
N HIS A 178 -4.98 26.92 -13.86
CA HIS A 178 -5.27 28.02 -14.78
C HIS A 178 -4.00 28.56 -15.44
N LYS A 179 -2.90 28.65 -14.69
CA LYS A 179 -1.65 29.25 -15.17
C LYS A 179 -0.86 28.31 -16.09
N TYR A 180 -0.93 27.00 -15.87
CA TYR A 180 -0.13 26.02 -16.62
C TYR A 180 -0.99 24.92 -17.25
N PRO A 181 -0.59 24.40 -18.43
CA PRO A 181 -1.33 23.32 -19.08
C PRO A 181 -1.11 21.95 -18.42
N TYR A 182 -0.05 21.78 -17.62
CA TYR A 182 0.42 20.45 -17.18
C TYR A 182 -0.53 19.76 -16.21
N TRP A 183 -1.10 20.49 -15.24
CA TRP A 183 -2.13 19.94 -14.34
C TRP A 183 -3.32 19.41 -15.14
N ASN A 184 -3.85 20.22 -16.05
CA ASN A 184 -4.99 19.87 -16.89
C ASN A 184 -4.66 18.88 -18.00
N ARG A 185 -3.40 18.47 -18.16
CA ARG A 185 -2.97 17.44 -19.13
C ARG A 185 -3.00 16.05 -18.51
N SER A 186 -2.72 15.92 -17.23
CA SER A 186 -2.67 14.63 -16.52
C SER A 186 -3.78 14.49 -15.48
N ILE A 187 -4.50 15.56 -15.16
CA ILE A 187 -5.45 15.62 -14.04
C ILE A 187 -4.73 15.25 -12.73
N GLY A 188 -3.51 15.75 -12.56
CA GLY A 188 -2.69 15.53 -11.37
C GLY A 188 -1.91 14.21 -11.35
N VAL A 189 -2.05 13.29 -12.32
CA VAL A 189 -1.39 11.96 -12.27
C VAL A 189 0.15 12.05 -12.25
N ASP A 190 0.73 13.04 -12.95
CA ASP A 190 2.18 13.29 -12.97
C ASP A 190 2.59 14.36 -11.93
N HIS A 191 1.71 14.70 -10.99
CA HIS A 191 1.98 15.62 -9.90
C HIS A 191 2.26 14.89 -8.60
N PHE A 192 3.03 15.52 -7.71
CA PHE A 192 3.21 15.01 -6.37
C PHE A 192 3.24 16.11 -5.31
N MET A 193 2.83 15.73 -4.11
CA MET A 193 2.99 16.51 -2.88
C MET A 193 3.76 15.67 -1.86
N LEU A 194 4.36 16.34 -0.88
CA LEU A 194 5.06 15.68 0.21
C LEU A 194 4.57 16.24 1.54
N SER A 195 4.28 15.36 2.50
CA SER A 195 4.10 15.81 3.88
C SER A 195 4.51 14.79 4.94
N CYS A 196 5.06 15.30 6.03
CA CYS A 196 5.31 14.49 7.24
C CYS A 196 4.33 14.69 8.38
N HIS A 197 3.36 15.59 8.24
CA HIS A 197 2.30 15.73 9.22
C HIS A 197 1.24 14.63 9.06
N ASP A 198 0.60 14.21 10.15
CA ASP A 198 -0.52 13.25 10.13
C ASP A 198 -1.73 13.73 9.31
N TRP A 199 -1.83 15.05 9.05
CA TRP A 199 -2.87 15.66 8.22
C TRP A 199 -2.51 15.68 6.74
N GLY A 200 -1.36 15.16 6.32
CA GLY A 200 -0.98 15.02 4.91
C GLY A 200 -2.06 14.35 4.04
N PRO A 201 -2.58 13.16 4.41
CA PRO A 201 -3.72 12.55 3.72
C PRO A 201 -4.94 13.48 3.66
N ARG A 202 -5.23 14.16 4.77
CA ARG A 202 -6.38 15.07 4.88
C ARG A 202 -6.23 16.31 4.01
N ALA A 203 -5.04 16.88 3.89
CA ALA A 203 -4.77 18.06 3.07
C ALA A 203 -5.13 17.79 1.60
N THR A 204 -4.84 16.58 1.12
CA THR A 204 -5.20 16.18 -0.25
C THR A 204 -6.68 15.86 -0.43
N TRP A 205 -7.43 15.53 0.64
CA TRP A 205 -8.82 15.07 0.57
C TRP A 205 -9.76 16.06 -0.11
N TYR A 206 -9.51 17.36 0.07
CA TYR A 206 -10.38 18.43 -0.43
C TYR A 206 -10.24 18.68 -1.94
N VAL A 207 -9.16 18.20 -2.55
CA VAL A 207 -8.93 18.27 -4.00
C VAL A 207 -8.85 16.83 -4.51
N LYS A 208 -9.95 16.34 -5.10
CA LYS A 208 -10.10 14.91 -5.40
C LYS A 208 -9.02 14.39 -6.35
N GLU A 209 -8.62 15.20 -7.34
CA GLU A 209 -7.53 14.89 -8.26
C GLU A 209 -6.20 14.73 -7.51
N LEU A 210 -5.94 15.59 -6.53
CA LEU A 210 -4.75 15.49 -5.67
C LEU A 210 -4.82 14.25 -4.75
N TYR A 211 -6.02 13.88 -4.30
CA TYR A 211 -6.22 12.71 -3.44
C TYR A 211 -6.03 11.38 -4.19
N TYR A 212 -6.72 11.23 -5.32
CA TYR A 212 -6.86 9.96 -6.04
C TYR A 212 -5.84 9.78 -7.16
N ASN A 213 -5.38 10.86 -7.81
CA ASN A 213 -4.53 10.77 -9.00
C ASN A 213 -3.07 11.05 -8.69
N ALA A 214 -2.80 12.15 -7.98
CA ALA A 214 -1.43 12.58 -7.71
C ALA A 214 -0.69 11.63 -6.78
N ILE A 215 0.63 11.61 -6.91
CA ILE A 215 1.52 10.86 -6.03
C ILE A 215 1.58 11.59 -4.69
N ARG A 216 1.15 10.94 -3.61
CA ARG A 216 1.30 11.51 -2.26
C ARG A 216 2.51 10.88 -1.60
N VAL A 217 3.46 11.70 -1.21
CA VAL A 217 4.64 11.27 -0.47
C VAL A 217 4.39 11.58 1.01
N LEU A 218 4.16 10.55 1.82
CA LEU A 218 3.60 10.73 3.16
C LEU A 218 4.42 10.00 4.22
N CYS A 219 4.71 10.68 5.33
CA CYS A 219 5.18 9.98 6.53
C CYS A 219 4.07 9.08 7.10
N ASN A 220 2.83 9.59 7.23
CA ASN A 220 1.65 8.82 7.65
C ASN A 220 1.11 7.92 6.51
N ALA A 221 1.86 6.85 6.18
CA ALA A 221 1.54 5.92 5.11
C ALA A 221 0.58 4.79 5.52
N ASN A 222 -0.64 5.17 5.94
CA ASN A 222 -1.65 4.24 6.47
C ASN A 222 -2.65 3.78 5.40
N THR A 223 -2.64 2.49 5.06
CA THR A 223 -3.57 1.92 4.05
C THR A 223 -5.03 1.99 4.47
N SER A 224 -5.33 2.03 5.78
CA SER A 224 -6.70 2.25 6.25
C SER A 224 -7.20 3.70 6.09
N GLU A 225 -6.29 4.63 5.78
CA GLU A 225 -6.58 6.03 5.43
C GLU A 225 -6.40 6.27 3.91
N TYR A 226 -6.61 5.22 3.12
CA TYR A 226 -6.51 5.22 1.65
C TYR A 226 -5.11 5.53 1.11
N PHE A 227 -4.05 5.35 1.89
CA PHE A 227 -2.70 5.29 1.33
C PHE A 227 -2.61 4.11 0.35
N ASN A 228 -2.24 4.36 -0.90
CA ASN A 228 -2.14 3.32 -1.92
C ASN A 228 -0.66 3.12 -2.30
N PRO A 229 0.01 2.04 -1.87
CA PRO A 229 1.44 1.84 -2.11
C PRO A 229 1.83 1.77 -3.60
N LYS A 230 0.87 1.53 -4.51
CA LYS A 230 1.11 1.54 -5.96
C LYS A 230 1.16 2.96 -6.55
N LYS A 231 0.57 3.94 -5.86
CA LYS A 231 0.44 5.35 -6.30
C LYS A 231 1.23 6.32 -5.42
N ASP A 232 1.21 6.08 -4.12
CA ASP A 232 1.79 6.90 -3.07
C ASP A 232 3.14 6.32 -2.63
N ALA A 233 3.99 7.16 -2.04
CA ALA A 233 5.29 6.76 -1.52
C ALA A 233 5.35 7.01 0.00
N SER A 234 5.86 6.02 0.74
CA SER A 234 6.08 6.15 2.17
C SER A 234 7.41 6.86 2.42
N PHE A 235 7.40 7.88 3.26
CA PHE A 235 8.55 8.71 3.59
C PHE A 235 8.95 8.50 5.05
N PRO A 236 10.24 8.33 5.40
CA PRO A 236 10.62 8.12 6.77
C PRO A 236 10.47 9.40 7.59
N GLU A 237 9.92 9.25 8.79
CA GLU A 237 9.92 10.30 9.79
C GLU A 237 11.27 10.29 10.54
N ILE A 238 11.99 11.41 10.51
CA ILE A 238 13.29 11.55 11.19
C ILE A 238 13.18 12.71 12.17
N ASN A 239 13.44 12.42 13.44
CA ASN A 239 13.36 13.43 14.50
C ASN A 239 14.69 14.17 14.66
N LEU A 240 14.86 15.28 13.95
CA LEU A 240 16.03 16.16 14.12
C LEU A 240 15.74 17.21 15.19
N ILE A 241 15.95 16.87 16.46
CA ILE A 241 15.56 17.71 17.61
C ILE A 241 15.99 19.18 17.45
N THR A 242 17.26 19.42 17.12
CA THR A 242 17.81 20.78 16.94
C THR A 242 17.83 21.24 15.47
N GLY A 243 17.55 20.33 14.54
CA GLY A 243 17.78 20.48 13.11
C GLY A 243 19.20 20.12 12.64
N GLU A 244 20.07 19.71 13.56
CA GLU A 244 21.42 19.28 13.22
C GLU A 244 21.43 17.85 12.67
N ILE A 245 22.20 17.64 11.61
CA ILE A 245 22.37 16.35 10.92
C ILE A 245 23.70 15.66 11.24
N VAL A 246 24.44 16.17 12.23
CA VAL A 246 25.74 15.61 12.65
C VAL A 246 25.56 14.51 13.68
N ASN A 247 26.45 13.51 13.66
CA ASN A 247 26.50 12.41 14.64
C ASN A 247 25.18 11.64 14.80
N LEU A 248 24.38 11.55 13.73
CA LEU A 248 23.14 10.76 13.71
C LEU A 248 23.41 9.27 13.97
N THR A 249 24.55 8.77 13.51
CA THR A 249 25.03 7.41 13.70
C THR A 249 26.35 7.40 14.47
N GLY A 250 26.66 6.28 15.12
CA GLY A 250 27.92 6.07 15.82
C GLY A 250 27.75 5.79 17.32
N ASN A 251 28.80 5.21 17.91
CA ASN A 251 28.85 4.76 19.30
C ASN A 251 27.85 3.65 19.65
N ALA A 252 27.49 2.79 18.69
CA ALA A 252 26.72 1.59 18.96
C ALA A 252 27.57 0.57 19.73
N LEU A 253 26.96 -0.14 20.68
CA LEU A 253 27.64 -1.17 21.45
C LEU A 253 27.76 -2.47 20.65
N PRO A 254 28.85 -3.23 20.83
CA PRO A 254 28.97 -4.55 20.23
C PRO A 254 27.85 -5.48 20.75
N PRO A 255 27.49 -6.53 19.99
CA PRO A 255 26.36 -7.40 20.35
C PRO A 255 26.45 -7.99 21.77
N SER A 256 27.66 -8.27 22.25
CA SER A 256 27.94 -8.82 23.59
C SER A 256 27.57 -7.87 24.72
N ASP A 257 27.63 -6.56 24.47
CA ASP A 257 27.48 -5.52 25.49
C ASP A 257 26.04 -4.99 25.56
N ARG A 258 25.14 -5.53 24.72
CA ARG A 258 23.72 -5.21 24.70
C ARG A 258 22.97 -6.04 25.73
N SER A 259 22.89 -5.51 26.94
CA SER A 259 22.32 -6.16 28.12
C SER A 259 20.79 -6.12 28.21
N VAL A 260 20.12 -5.25 27.44
CA VAL A 260 18.65 -5.14 27.44
C VAL A 260 18.08 -5.92 26.26
N LEU A 261 17.09 -6.79 26.51
CA LEU A 261 16.46 -7.54 25.42
C LEU A 261 15.64 -6.62 24.52
N ALA A 262 14.70 -5.87 25.10
CA ALA A 262 13.86 -4.94 24.35
C ALA A 262 13.61 -3.64 25.10
N PHE A 263 13.54 -2.53 24.37
CA PHE A 263 13.35 -1.21 24.95
C PHE A 263 12.27 -0.38 24.24
N PHE A 264 11.49 0.35 25.05
CA PHE A 264 10.62 1.43 24.61
C PHE A 264 10.61 2.57 25.63
N ALA A 265 10.66 3.81 25.16
CA ALA A 265 10.27 4.96 25.98
C ALA A 265 9.36 5.92 25.19
N GLY A 266 8.26 6.38 25.80
CA GLY A 266 7.35 7.34 25.18
C GLY A 266 5.99 7.45 25.86
N ASN A 267 5.17 8.41 25.42
CA ASN A 267 3.87 8.69 26.03
C ASN A 267 2.87 7.53 25.84
N LEU A 268 2.33 7.04 26.96
CA LEU A 268 1.29 6.00 27.07
C LEU A 268 0.03 6.34 26.27
N TYR A 269 -0.42 7.60 26.35
CA TYR A 269 -1.68 8.07 25.78
C TYR A 269 -1.61 8.35 24.28
N HIS A 270 -0.45 8.13 23.68
CA HIS A 270 -0.22 8.40 22.26
C HIS A 270 -0.56 7.17 21.41
N GLY A 271 -1.86 6.92 21.22
CA GLY A 271 -2.38 5.81 20.41
C GLY A 271 -2.68 4.52 21.20
N LYS A 272 -3.58 3.69 20.65
CA LYS A 272 -4.11 2.49 21.33
C LYS A 272 -3.07 1.39 21.51
N ILE A 273 -2.13 1.26 20.57
CA ILE A 273 -1.09 0.22 20.62
C ILE A 273 -0.13 0.46 21.78
N ARG A 274 0.24 1.72 22.05
CA ARG A 274 1.08 2.05 23.21
C ARG A 274 0.38 1.71 24.52
N ALA A 275 -0.89 2.08 24.68
CA ALA A 275 -1.66 1.69 25.87
C ALA A 275 -1.63 0.18 26.13
N LEU A 276 -1.76 -0.65 25.09
CA LEU A 276 -1.65 -2.11 25.19
C LEU A 276 -0.23 -2.55 25.56
N LEU A 277 0.80 -1.99 24.90
CA LEU A 277 2.20 -2.30 25.19
C LEU A 277 2.54 -2.06 26.67
N PHE A 278 2.17 -0.89 27.21
CA PHE A 278 2.35 -0.56 28.62
C PHE A 278 1.56 -1.50 29.54
N LYS A 279 0.30 -1.77 29.20
CA LYS A 279 -0.54 -2.71 29.97
C LYS A 279 0.12 -4.08 30.09
N HIS A 280 0.82 -4.55 29.05
CA HIS A 280 1.44 -5.87 29.04
C HIS A 280 2.84 -5.92 29.66
N TRP A 281 3.65 -4.87 29.55
CA TRP A 281 5.09 -4.97 29.82
C TRP A 281 5.67 -3.91 30.76
N LYS A 282 4.98 -2.79 31.06
CA LYS A 282 5.51 -1.77 31.98
C LYS A 282 5.71 -2.36 33.38
N ASP A 283 6.94 -2.30 33.89
CA ASP A 283 7.32 -2.77 35.23
C ASP A 283 7.04 -4.27 35.50
N LYS A 284 6.95 -5.10 34.44
CA LYS A 284 6.62 -6.53 34.57
C LYS A 284 7.77 -7.48 34.25
N ASP A 285 8.81 -7.01 33.57
CA ASP A 285 9.93 -7.84 33.17
C ASP A 285 11.23 -7.02 33.19
N LYS A 286 12.33 -7.62 33.65
CA LYS A 286 13.63 -6.94 33.74
C LYS A 286 14.35 -6.82 32.40
N ASP A 287 14.05 -7.71 31.45
CA ASP A 287 14.70 -7.78 30.15
C ASP A 287 13.96 -6.91 29.11
N ILE A 288 12.65 -6.68 29.30
CA ILE A 288 11.83 -5.77 28.49
C ILE A 288 11.56 -4.49 29.26
N GLN A 289 12.27 -3.43 28.92
CA GLN A 289 12.23 -2.17 29.64
C GLN A 289 11.34 -1.14 28.93
N ILE A 290 10.24 -0.76 29.59
CA ILE A 290 9.24 0.17 29.07
C ILE A 290 9.07 1.36 30.00
N TYR A 291 9.32 2.56 29.49
CA TYR A 291 9.23 3.79 30.25
C TYR A 291 8.24 4.77 29.62
N GLU A 292 7.43 5.43 30.46
CA GLU A 292 6.62 6.56 30.00
C GLU A 292 7.48 7.82 29.86
N LYS A 293 8.28 8.07 30.91
CA LYS A 293 9.35 9.06 30.97
C LYS A 293 10.57 8.35 31.56
N LEU A 294 11.74 8.57 30.96
CA LEU A 294 12.98 8.02 31.48
C LEU A 294 13.33 8.67 32.84
N PRO A 295 13.88 7.90 33.79
CA PRO A 295 14.44 8.45 35.02
C PRO A 295 15.55 9.46 34.74
N GLU A 296 15.78 10.37 35.69
CA GLU A 296 16.87 11.34 35.60
C GLU A 296 18.23 10.64 35.53
N GLY A 297 19.14 11.16 34.69
CA GLY A 297 20.46 10.57 34.45
C GLY A 297 20.49 9.39 33.46
N ILE A 298 19.34 8.91 32.96
CA ILE A 298 19.28 7.86 31.95
C ILE A 298 19.06 8.47 30.56
N SER A 299 20.03 8.25 29.66
CA SER A 299 19.98 8.70 28.27
C SER A 299 19.12 7.76 27.41
N TYR A 300 18.15 8.32 26.68
CA TYR A 300 17.33 7.59 25.70
C TYR A 300 18.19 6.89 24.63
N ASN A 301 19.17 7.62 24.09
CA ASN A 301 20.05 7.11 23.05
C ASN A 301 20.90 5.93 23.56
N ASP A 302 21.39 6.02 24.79
CA ASP A 302 22.18 4.95 25.41
C ASP A 302 21.32 3.71 25.66
N MET A 303 20.07 3.89 26.06
CA MET A 303 19.14 2.77 26.25
C MET A 303 18.85 2.05 24.93
N MET A 304 18.65 2.78 23.82
CA MET A 304 18.51 2.14 22.50
C MET A 304 19.76 1.37 22.11
N LYS A 305 20.95 1.93 22.33
CA LYS A 305 22.25 1.30 22.01
C LYS A 305 22.56 0.07 22.88
N LYS A 306 22.09 0.05 24.14
CA LYS A 306 22.18 -1.10 25.05
C LYS A 306 21.16 -2.20 24.76
N SER A 307 20.20 -1.94 23.89
CA SER A 307 19.11 -2.87 23.60
C SER A 307 19.40 -3.70 22.37
N LYS A 308 18.99 -4.98 22.39
CA LYS A 308 19.01 -5.85 21.21
C LYS A 308 17.89 -5.46 20.24
N PHE A 309 16.70 -5.26 20.78
CA PHE A 309 15.48 -4.94 20.03
C PHE A 309 14.88 -3.61 20.48
N CYS A 310 14.51 -2.75 19.53
CA CYS A 310 13.88 -1.46 19.83
C CYS A 310 12.43 -1.49 19.37
N LEU A 311 11.51 -1.35 20.32
CA LEU A 311 10.09 -1.44 20.02
C LEU A 311 9.62 -0.16 19.33
N CYS A 312 8.92 -0.32 18.20
CA CYS A 312 8.38 0.75 17.39
C CYS A 312 6.84 0.63 17.28
N PRO A 313 6.09 0.81 18.39
CA PRO A 313 4.63 0.84 18.33
C PRO A 313 4.12 2.12 17.68
N SER A 314 3.17 1.98 16.75
CA SER A 314 2.48 3.13 16.13
C SER A 314 1.75 3.98 17.19
N GLY A 315 1.66 5.28 16.88
CA GLY A 315 1.05 6.29 17.71
C GLY A 315 -0.40 6.60 17.33
N HIS A 316 -0.74 7.90 17.29
CA HIS A 316 -1.96 8.37 16.65
C HIS A 316 -1.85 8.19 15.12
N GLU A 317 -0.70 8.54 14.53
CA GLU A 317 -0.33 8.09 13.19
C GLU A 317 0.41 6.74 13.21
N VAL A 318 0.49 6.11 12.03
CA VAL A 318 1.23 4.86 11.86
C VAL A 318 2.74 5.07 11.82
N ALA A 319 3.20 6.26 11.42
CA ALA A 319 4.60 6.65 11.37
C ALA A 319 5.21 6.73 12.78
N SER A 320 6.50 6.51 12.88
CA SER A 320 7.23 6.79 14.11
C SER A 320 8.68 7.09 13.81
N PRO A 321 9.27 8.16 14.40
CA PRO A 321 10.70 8.43 14.24
C PRO A 321 11.56 7.32 14.84
N ARG A 322 10.99 6.53 15.77
CA ARG A 322 11.64 5.42 16.46
C ARG A 322 12.20 4.36 15.52
N ILE A 323 11.59 4.18 14.35
CA ILE A 323 12.08 3.22 13.36
C ILE A 323 13.47 3.65 12.87
N VAL A 324 13.63 4.93 12.55
CA VAL A 324 14.91 5.48 12.10
C VAL A 324 15.89 5.62 13.26
N GLU A 325 15.42 6.04 14.44
CA GLU A 325 16.25 6.09 15.67
C GLU A 325 16.82 4.70 16.02
N ALA A 326 16.03 3.63 15.87
CA ALA A 326 16.47 2.25 16.08
C ALA A 326 17.53 1.84 15.05
N ILE A 327 17.32 2.17 13.78
CA ILE A 327 18.30 1.95 12.72
C ILE A 327 19.62 2.67 13.05
N TYR A 328 19.57 3.94 13.47
CA TYR A 328 20.74 4.72 13.85
C TYR A 328 21.46 4.21 15.10
N ALA A 329 20.73 3.66 16.07
CA ALA A 329 21.29 3.01 17.26
C ALA A 329 21.83 1.59 17.01
N GLU A 330 21.75 1.11 15.76
CA GLU A 330 22.01 -0.29 15.39
C GLU A 330 21.20 -1.25 16.27
N CYS A 331 19.95 -0.93 16.54
CA CYS A 331 19.04 -1.71 17.37
C CYS A 331 17.98 -2.31 16.44
N VAL A 332 17.78 -3.64 16.48
CA VAL A 332 16.87 -4.30 15.55
C VAL A 332 15.44 -3.78 15.77
N PRO A 333 14.79 -3.11 14.80
CA PRO A 333 13.47 -2.54 14.99
C PRO A 333 12.43 -3.64 15.16
N VAL A 334 11.55 -3.50 16.15
CA VAL A 334 10.37 -4.36 16.33
C VAL A 334 9.13 -3.55 15.99
N LEU A 335 8.57 -3.83 14.82
CA LEU A 335 7.47 -3.09 14.24
C LEU A 335 6.15 -3.59 14.82
N ILE A 336 5.44 -2.72 15.55
CA ILE A 336 4.15 -3.03 16.17
C ILE A 336 3.13 -2.03 15.63
N SER A 337 2.61 -2.32 14.45
CA SER A 337 1.70 -1.43 13.72
C SER A 337 0.61 -2.23 13.01
N LYS A 338 -0.44 -1.53 12.59
CA LYS A 338 -1.43 -2.06 11.65
C LYS A 338 -1.43 -1.17 10.42
N ASN A 339 -1.53 -1.76 9.24
CA ASN A 339 -1.77 -1.05 7.97
C ASN A 339 -0.68 -0.06 7.55
N TYR A 340 0.50 -0.06 8.19
CA TYR A 340 1.60 0.84 7.86
C TYR A 340 2.41 0.31 6.67
N VAL A 341 2.55 1.13 5.63
CA VAL A 341 3.53 0.87 4.56
C VAL A 341 4.85 1.48 4.97
N LEU A 342 5.86 0.63 5.21
CA LEU A 342 7.17 1.07 5.65
C LEU A 342 7.91 1.85 4.54
N PRO A 343 8.73 2.84 4.91
CA PRO A 343 9.55 3.59 3.96
C PRO A 343 10.41 2.65 3.11
N PHE A 344 10.51 2.98 1.82
CA PHE A 344 11.32 2.25 0.84
C PHE A 344 11.00 0.75 0.70
N SER A 345 9.80 0.32 1.10
CA SER A 345 9.37 -1.08 1.03
C SER A 345 9.29 -1.65 -0.39
N ASP A 346 9.34 -0.83 -1.44
CA ASP A 346 9.48 -1.28 -2.83
C ASP A 346 10.86 -1.89 -3.11
N VAL A 347 11.89 -1.47 -2.36
CA VAL A 347 13.29 -1.84 -2.60
C VAL A 347 13.91 -2.57 -1.42
N LEU A 348 13.62 -2.16 -0.18
CA LEU A 348 14.15 -2.77 1.03
C LEU A 348 13.29 -3.96 1.47
N ASN A 349 13.96 -5.05 1.82
CA ASN A 349 13.37 -6.22 2.44
C ASN A 349 13.34 -6.05 3.97
N TRP A 350 12.30 -5.43 4.50
CA TRP A 350 12.19 -5.16 5.95
C TRP A 350 12.27 -6.41 6.82
N ASP A 351 11.87 -7.59 6.32
CA ASP A 351 11.90 -8.83 7.09
C ASP A 351 13.32 -9.36 7.34
N SER A 352 14.32 -8.88 6.58
CA SER A 352 15.72 -9.28 6.77
C SER A 352 16.44 -8.50 7.88
N PHE A 353 15.87 -7.39 8.35
CA PHE A 353 16.49 -6.52 9.36
C PHE A 353 15.54 -5.99 10.45
N SER A 354 14.27 -6.39 10.44
CA SER A 354 13.29 -6.02 11.47
C SER A 354 12.43 -7.20 11.89
N VAL A 355 11.77 -7.09 13.05
CA VAL A 355 10.81 -8.08 13.55
C VAL A 355 9.42 -7.46 13.50
N GLN A 356 8.49 -8.09 12.78
CA GLN A 356 7.08 -7.68 12.82
C GLN A 356 6.35 -8.43 13.93
N VAL A 357 5.65 -7.69 14.80
CA VAL A 357 4.83 -8.28 15.87
C VAL A 357 3.42 -7.73 15.76
N ALA A 358 2.47 -8.64 15.56
CA ALA A 358 1.06 -8.29 15.53
C ALA A 358 0.59 -7.77 16.90
N VAL A 359 -0.40 -6.87 16.92
CA VAL A 359 -0.84 -6.19 18.15
C VAL A 359 -1.42 -7.16 19.19
N ASP A 360 -2.07 -8.22 18.72
CA ASP A 360 -2.62 -9.32 19.52
C ASP A 360 -1.53 -10.26 20.07
N GLU A 361 -0.35 -10.30 19.45
CA GLU A 361 0.83 -11.05 19.92
C GLU A 361 1.68 -10.28 20.95
N LEU A 362 1.29 -9.06 21.33
CA LEU A 362 1.96 -8.30 22.39
C LEU A 362 2.17 -9.09 23.69
N PRO A 363 1.21 -9.90 24.20
CA PRO A 363 1.44 -10.74 25.38
C PRO A 363 2.59 -11.76 25.20
N ASN A 364 2.87 -12.18 23.97
CA ASN A 364 3.91 -13.16 23.63
C ASN A 364 5.24 -12.50 23.22
N LEU A 365 5.37 -11.18 23.31
CA LEU A 365 6.53 -10.42 22.80
C LEU A 365 7.88 -11.00 23.28
N LYS A 366 8.05 -11.29 24.58
CA LYS A 366 9.30 -11.87 25.08
C LYS A 366 9.61 -13.23 24.45
N LYS A 367 8.61 -14.10 24.33
CA LYS A 367 8.75 -15.43 23.70
C LYS A 367 9.17 -15.30 22.24
N ILE A 368 8.57 -14.37 21.50
CA ILE A 368 8.90 -14.11 20.10
C ILE A 368 10.36 -13.65 19.97
N LEU A 369 10.78 -12.66 20.76
CA LEU A 369 12.13 -12.09 20.69
C LEU A 369 13.21 -13.08 21.15
N MET A 370 12.95 -13.85 22.21
CA MET A 370 13.87 -14.89 22.68
C MET A 370 13.92 -16.11 21.76
N GLY A 371 12.87 -16.35 20.95
CA GLY A 371 12.84 -17.39 19.94
C GLY A 371 13.74 -17.12 18.72
N ILE A 372 14.26 -15.89 18.60
CA ILE A 372 15.21 -15.54 17.54
C ILE A 372 16.59 -16.05 17.94
N SER A 373 17.11 -17.03 17.19
CA SER A 373 18.47 -17.55 17.36
C SER A 373 19.51 -16.42 17.28
N GLU A 374 20.60 -16.56 18.02
CA GLU A 374 21.70 -15.58 18.03
C GLU A 374 22.25 -15.29 16.63
N ASP A 375 22.47 -16.32 15.80
CA ASP A 375 22.93 -16.13 14.41
C ASP A 375 21.97 -15.28 13.57
N ARG A 376 20.66 -15.49 13.74
CA ARG A 376 19.65 -14.68 13.05
C ARG A 376 19.68 -13.25 13.53
N TYR A 377 19.78 -13.02 14.84
CA TYR A 377 19.90 -11.69 15.42
C TYR A 377 21.16 -10.96 14.90
N LEU A 378 22.32 -11.62 14.88
CA LEU A 378 23.57 -11.05 14.36
C LEU A 378 23.47 -10.68 12.89
N ARG A 379 22.82 -11.51 12.05
CA ARG A 379 22.53 -11.16 10.65
C ARG A 379 21.62 -9.95 10.53
N MET A 380 20.54 -9.89 11.31
CA MET A 380 19.63 -8.73 11.31
C MET A 380 20.35 -7.45 11.72
N LEU A 381 21.23 -7.52 12.72
CA LEU A 381 22.03 -6.39 13.17
C LEU A 381 22.99 -5.88 12.08
N GLU A 382 23.66 -6.79 11.37
CA GLU A 382 24.51 -6.45 10.23
C GLU A 382 23.68 -5.80 9.10
N HIS A 383 22.49 -6.32 8.83
CA HIS A 383 21.58 -5.71 7.86
C HIS A 383 21.09 -4.33 8.29
N VAL A 384 20.80 -4.11 9.58
CA VAL A 384 20.48 -2.77 10.12
C VAL A 384 21.60 -1.79 9.81
N LYS A 385 22.87 -2.17 10.03
CA LYS A 385 24.04 -1.33 9.68
C LYS A 385 24.11 -1.03 8.18
N GLN A 386 23.84 -2.02 7.33
CA GLN A 386 23.86 -1.82 5.88
C GLN A 386 22.76 -0.87 5.41
N VAL A 387 21.53 -1.01 5.93
CA VAL A 387 20.40 -0.15 5.51
C VAL A 387 20.48 1.27 6.07
N GLN A 388 21.25 1.53 7.14
CA GLN A 388 21.41 2.87 7.71
C GLN A 388 21.67 3.94 6.64
N ARG A 389 22.49 3.63 5.65
CA ARG A 389 22.83 4.56 4.57
C ARG A 389 21.61 5.15 3.86
N HIS A 390 20.53 4.38 3.73
CA HIS A 390 19.29 4.77 3.05
C HIS A 390 18.39 5.66 3.89
N PHE A 391 18.66 5.78 5.19
CA PHE A 391 17.94 6.65 6.11
C PHE A 391 18.74 7.88 6.51
N LEU A 392 20.06 7.88 6.29
CA LEU A 392 20.92 9.02 6.58
C LEU A 392 20.53 10.27 5.79
N VAL A 393 20.42 11.38 6.50
CA VAL A 393 20.35 12.73 5.93
C VAL A 393 21.77 13.23 5.70
N ASN A 394 22.10 13.65 4.48
CA ASN A 394 23.37 14.30 4.17
C ASN A 394 23.12 15.69 3.57
N ASP A 395 23.99 16.65 3.88
CA ASP A 395 24.06 17.94 3.21
C ASP A 395 25.49 18.18 2.70
N PRO A 396 25.75 18.19 1.37
CA PRO A 396 24.76 17.95 0.32
C PRO A 396 24.29 16.49 0.25
N PRO A 397 23.12 16.21 -0.36
CA PRO A 397 22.64 14.85 -0.55
C PRO A 397 23.63 13.94 -1.29
N LYS A 398 23.76 12.69 -0.82
CA LYS A 398 24.67 11.67 -1.37
C LYS A 398 23.91 10.54 -2.04
N ARG A 399 24.52 9.86 -3.00
CA ARG A 399 23.86 8.72 -3.68
C ARG A 399 23.35 7.71 -2.66
N TYR A 400 22.13 7.22 -2.89
CA TYR A 400 21.42 6.25 -2.04
C TYR A 400 21.09 6.71 -0.62
N ASP A 401 21.26 7.98 -0.28
CA ASP A 401 20.79 8.54 0.99
C ASP A 401 19.27 8.75 1.01
N VAL A 402 18.72 9.17 2.14
CA VAL A 402 17.26 9.30 2.31
C VAL A 402 16.61 10.20 1.26
N PHE A 403 17.29 11.27 0.85
CA PHE A 403 16.80 12.19 -0.18
C PHE A 403 16.77 11.50 -1.55
N ASN A 404 17.85 10.82 -1.96
CA ASN A 404 17.86 10.13 -3.24
C ASN A 404 16.93 8.90 -3.25
N MET A 405 16.74 8.25 -2.11
CA MET A 405 15.78 7.14 -1.95
C MET A 405 14.33 7.61 -2.08
N ILE A 406 13.98 8.82 -1.62
CA ILE A 406 12.64 9.35 -1.83
C ILE A 406 12.42 9.82 -3.27
N ILE A 407 13.43 10.43 -3.91
CA ILE A 407 13.39 10.73 -5.35
C ILE A 407 13.19 9.45 -6.17
N HIS A 408 13.85 8.35 -5.78
CA HIS A 408 13.68 7.04 -6.39
C HIS A 408 12.27 6.48 -6.17
N SER A 409 11.74 6.63 -4.96
CA SER A 409 10.37 6.21 -4.68
C SER A 409 9.38 6.94 -5.59
N ILE A 410 9.52 8.24 -5.82
CA ILE A 410 8.67 9.03 -6.75
C ILE A 410 8.89 8.56 -8.20
N TRP A 411 10.14 8.33 -8.60
CA TRP A 411 10.47 7.77 -9.92
C TRP A 411 9.76 6.45 -10.20
N LEU A 412 9.70 5.54 -9.22
CA LEU A 412 8.99 4.27 -9.35
C LEU A 412 7.49 4.51 -9.59
N ARG A 413 6.87 5.46 -8.88
CA ARG A 413 5.45 5.79 -9.09
C ARG A 413 5.26 6.31 -10.51
N ARG A 414 6.13 7.18 -11.02
CA ARG A 414 6.04 7.64 -12.41
C ARG A 414 6.27 6.53 -13.45
N CYS A 415 7.14 5.56 -13.15
CA CYS A 415 7.42 4.45 -14.03
C CYS A 415 6.28 3.42 -14.06
N TYR A 416 5.61 3.15 -12.94
CA TYR A 416 4.65 2.05 -12.84
C TYR A 416 3.18 2.51 -12.74
N TYR A 417 2.94 3.76 -12.39
CA TYR A 417 1.62 4.39 -12.34
C TYR A 417 1.40 5.20 -13.63
N GLY A 418 0.40 4.82 -14.44
CA GLY A 418 0.06 5.51 -15.69
C GLY A 418 -0.35 4.63 -16.89
N HIS A 419 -0.24 3.29 -16.80
CA HIS A 419 -0.50 2.43 -17.97
C HIS A 419 -1.97 2.01 -18.21
N ASN A 420 -2.93 2.60 -17.50
CA ASN A 420 -4.37 2.34 -17.71
C ASN A 420 -5.07 3.35 -18.64
N PHE A 421 -4.40 4.41 -19.10
CA PHE A 421 -4.93 5.25 -20.19
C PHE A 421 -4.41 4.75 -21.53
N LYS A 422 -4.90 3.58 -21.98
CA LYS A 422 -4.78 3.20 -23.39
C LYS A 422 -5.76 4.05 -24.21
N HIS A 423 -5.22 5.03 -24.93
CA HIS A 423 -5.79 5.47 -26.19
C HIS A 423 -5.98 4.23 -27.09
N LYS A 424 -7.23 3.88 -27.40
CA LYS A 424 -7.55 3.01 -28.53
C LYS A 424 -7.17 3.75 -29.82
N GLY A 425 -5.96 3.53 -30.29
CA GLY A 425 -5.55 3.72 -31.68
C GLY A 425 -5.27 2.35 -32.26
N LYS A 426 -5.98 1.99 -33.33
CA LYS A 426 -5.73 0.78 -34.11
C LYS A 426 -4.27 0.78 -34.57
N ASP A 427 -3.51 -0.20 -34.13
CA ASP A 427 -2.65 -0.99 -35.01
C ASP A 427 -2.30 -2.29 -34.28
N ASN A 428 -2.57 -3.39 -34.98
CA ASN A 428 -2.29 -4.75 -34.56
C ASN A 428 -0.77 -4.95 -34.47
N ASN A 429 -0.26 -5.01 -33.25
CA ASN A 429 0.76 -5.99 -32.87
C ASN A 429 0.89 -6.02 -31.34
N GLU A 430 0.45 -7.14 -30.78
CA GLU A 430 0.42 -7.44 -29.35
C GLU A 430 1.83 -7.48 -28.75
N ALA A 431 2.17 -6.51 -27.91
CA ALA A 431 3.16 -6.72 -26.86
C ALA A 431 2.45 -7.35 -25.66
N ARG A 432 2.44 -8.69 -25.65
CA ARG A 432 1.95 -9.53 -24.55
C ARG A 432 2.70 -9.19 -23.27
N VAL A 433 1.99 -8.74 -22.24
CA VAL A 433 2.42 -8.85 -20.85
C VAL A 433 1.98 -10.24 -20.41
N GLU A 434 2.93 -11.12 -20.12
CA GLU A 434 2.63 -12.45 -19.61
C GLU A 434 1.85 -12.34 -18.30
N LEU A 435 0.65 -12.93 -18.34
CA LEU A 435 -0.31 -13.04 -17.28
C LEU A 435 -0.42 -14.54 -17.00
N ILE A 436 -0.21 -14.93 -15.74
CA ILE A 436 -0.14 -16.33 -15.31
C ILE A 436 -1.53 -16.98 -15.48
N PRO A 437 -1.67 -18.08 -16.26
CA PRO A 437 -2.95 -18.74 -16.48
C PRO A 437 -3.09 -19.98 -15.59
N ALA A 438 -3.49 -19.85 -14.32
CA ALA A 438 -3.93 -21.01 -13.52
C ALA A 438 -4.75 -20.62 -12.29
N ILE A 439 -5.94 -21.21 -12.15
CA ILE A 439 -6.78 -21.11 -10.94
C ILE A 439 -6.12 -21.76 -9.71
N LEU A 440 -5.16 -22.68 -9.93
CA LEU A 440 -4.46 -23.43 -8.88
C LEU A 440 -3.35 -22.63 -8.18
N GLU A 441 -2.96 -21.49 -8.74
CA GLU A 441 -1.92 -20.61 -8.18
C GLU A 441 -2.51 -19.40 -7.44
N LEU A 442 -3.84 -19.39 -7.23
CA LEU A 442 -4.50 -18.30 -6.53
C LEU A 442 -4.09 -18.28 -5.06
N HIS A 443 -3.69 -17.10 -4.59
CA HIS A 443 -3.48 -16.78 -3.19
C HIS A 443 -3.90 -15.34 -2.94
N VAL A 444 -4.16 -14.99 -1.68
CA VAL A 444 -4.54 -13.63 -1.30
C VAL A 444 -3.52 -12.62 -1.81
N GLY A 445 -4.00 -11.58 -2.50
CA GLY A 445 -3.18 -10.47 -3.03
C GLY A 445 -2.54 -10.70 -4.42
N ILE A 446 -2.76 -11.85 -5.06
CA ILE A 446 -2.27 -12.12 -6.41
C ILE A 446 -2.91 -11.19 -7.46
N LYS A 447 -2.15 -10.82 -8.51
CA LYS A 447 -2.69 -10.16 -9.71
C LYS A 447 -2.68 -11.16 -10.86
N ALA A 448 -3.84 -11.76 -11.13
CA ALA A 448 -4.02 -12.70 -12.24
C ALA A 448 -5.27 -12.35 -13.06
N TYR A 449 -5.39 -12.94 -14.25
CA TYR A 449 -6.70 -13.24 -14.81
C TYR A 449 -6.90 -14.74 -14.74
N VAL A 450 -8.15 -15.17 -14.64
CA VAL A 450 -8.52 -16.57 -14.84
C VAL A 450 -9.43 -16.68 -16.05
N VAL A 451 -9.30 -17.76 -16.81
CA VAL A 451 -10.27 -18.10 -17.85
C VAL A 451 -11.00 -19.33 -17.38
N VAL A 452 -12.27 -19.19 -17.07
CA VAL A 452 -13.06 -20.24 -16.43
C VAL A 452 -14.42 -20.37 -17.11
N ARG A 453 -14.92 -21.60 -17.17
CA ARG A 453 -16.31 -21.86 -17.53
C ARG A 453 -17.16 -21.76 -16.27
N ILE A 454 -18.28 -21.04 -16.36
CA ILE A 454 -19.24 -20.97 -15.27
C ILE A 454 -20.07 -22.24 -15.28
N THR A 455 -19.82 -23.15 -14.33
CA THR A 455 -20.45 -24.48 -14.33
C THR A 455 -21.82 -24.50 -13.68
N ARG A 456 -22.06 -23.62 -12.69
CA ARG A 456 -23.34 -23.48 -11.96
C ARG A 456 -23.54 -22.06 -11.42
N LYS A 457 -24.79 -21.65 -11.31
CA LYS A 457 -25.36 -20.38 -10.84
C LYS A 457 -26.67 -20.65 -10.12
N TRP A 458 -26.78 -20.27 -8.85
CA TRP A 458 -28.04 -20.32 -8.12
C TRP A 458 -28.31 -19.01 -7.40
N GLU A 459 -29.59 -18.79 -7.10
CA GLU A 459 -30.05 -17.64 -6.32
C GLU A 459 -30.09 -18.02 -4.84
N THR A 460 -29.56 -17.17 -3.97
CA THR A 460 -29.66 -17.36 -2.52
C THR A 460 -30.75 -16.46 -1.94
N ILE A 461 -31.68 -17.08 -1.21
CA ILE A 461 -32.84 -16.42 -0.58
C ILE A 461 -32.77 -16.66 0.93
N PHE A 462 -32.78 -15.59 1.75
CA PHE A 462 -32.80 -15.75 3.21
C PHE A 462 -34.14 -16.32 3.71
N PRO A 463 -34.17 -16.99 4.88
CA PRO A 463 -35.38 -17.62 5.44
C PRO A 463 -36.61 -16.71 5.69
N ARG A 464 -36.46 -15.39 5.57
CA ARG A 464 -37.53 -14.39 5.73
C ARG A 464 -37.69 -13.45 4.52
N GLY A 465 -36.96 -13.69 3.43
CA GLY A 465 -36.98 -12.88 2.22
C GLY A 465 -37.76 -13.55 1.09
N VAL A 466 -38.32 -12.75 0.19
CA VAL A 466 -38.96 -13.21 -1.07
C VAL A 466 -38.18 -12.74 -2.30
N ILE A 467 -37.09 -12.01 -2.08
CA ILE A 467 -36.26 -11.36 -3.10
C ILE A 467 -34.87 -12.00 -3.01
N PRO A 468 -34.31 -12.51 -4.12
CA PRO A 468 -32.93 -12.98 -4.20
C PRO A 468 -31.95 -11.86 -3.81
N ILE A 469 -30.90 -12.21 -3.06
CA ILE A 469 -29.93 -11.22 -2.54
C ILE A 469 -28.50 -11.45 -3.00
N SER A 470 -28.18 -12.65 -3.49
CA SER A 470 -26.92 -12.96 -4.15
C SER A 470 -27.16 -13.98 -5.26
N VAL A 471 -26.40 -13.82 -6.35
CA VAL A 471 -26.17 -14.89 -7.31
C VAL A 471 -24.92 -15.60 -6.80
N ASP A 472 -25.08 -16.81 -6.31
CA ASP A 472 -23.96 -17.65 -5.92
C ASP A 472 -23.55 -18.48 -7.15
N LEU A 473 -22.33 -18.28 -7.58
CA LEU A 473 -21.62 -19.20 -8.46
C LEU A 473 -20.79 -20.11 -7.52
N LEU A 474 -19.86 -20.92 -8.03
CA LEU A 474 -18.65 -21.08 -7.21
C LEU A 474 -18.13 -19.65 -6.92
N PHE A 475 -18.27 -19.21 -5.66
CA PHE A 475 -17.91 -17.91 -5.02
C PHE A 475 -19.03 -16.85 -4.80
N ALA A 476 -18.84 -16.01 -3.75
CA ALA A 476 -19.89 -15.37 -2.93
C ALA A 476 -19.79 -13.82 -2.71
N ASP A 477 -20.84 -13.30 -2.03
CA ASP A 477 -21.35 -11.94 -1.62
C ASP A 477 -20.43 -10.72 -1.29
N GLU A 478 -20.78 -9.55 -1.87
CA GLU A 478 -20.93 -8.23 -1.20
C GLU A 478 -22.27 -7.57 -1.66
N LYS A 479 -23.12 -7.16 -0.70
CA LYS A 479 -24.59 -6.98 -0.82
C LYS A 479 -25.16 -5.89 -1.75
N ASP A 480 -24.35 -5.19 -2.53
CA ASP A 480 -24.83 -4.10 -3.43
C ASP A 480 -24.41 -4.26 -4.90
N ILE A 481 -23.73 -5.35 -5.27
CA ILE A 481 -23.24 -5.56 -6.65
C ILE A 481 -24.22 -6.42 -7.50
N PHE A 482 -25.27 -6.95 -6.87
CA PHE A 482 -26.21 -7.95 -7.43
C PHE A 482 -26.64 -7.64 -8.88
N HIS A 483 -27.06 -6.41 -9.17
CA HIS A 483 -27.59 -6.05 -10.50
C HIS A 483 -26.55 -5.94 -11.62
N ARG A 484 -25.25 -5.79 -11.33
CA ARG A 484 -24.26 -5.52 -12.37
C ARG A 484 -23.88 -6.76 -13.16
N PHE A 485 -23.72 -7.89 -12.49
CA PHE A 485 -23.20 -9.12 -13.10
C PHE A 485 -24.25 -10.20 -13.33
N GLU A 486 -25.44 -10.04 -12.75
CA GLU A 486 -26.56 -10.98 -12.87
C GLU A 486 -26.94 -11.27 -14.33
N ASP A 487 -27.04 -10.23 -15.17
CA ASP A 487 -27.34 -10.37 -16.60
C ASP A 487 -26.11 -10.70 -17.46
N MET A 488 -24.91 -10.45 -16.92
CA MET A 488 -23.64 -10.61 -17.66
C MET A 488 -23.09 -12.04 -17.59
N VAL A 489 -23.40 -12.78 -16.54
CA VAL A 489 -22.86 -14.13 -16.28
C VAL A 489 -23.92 -15.21 -16.49
N ARG A 490 -23.61 -16.17 -17.36
CA ARG A 490 -24.49 -17.29 -17.71
C ARG A 490 -23.82 -18.63 -17.42
N GLU A 491 -24.59 -19.59 -16.91
CA GLU A 491 -24.13 -20.98 -16.81
C GLU A 491 -23.77 -21.51 -18.19
N GLY A 492 -22.67 -22.26 -18.27
CA GLY A 492 -22.13 -22.83 -19.49
C GLY A 492 -21.15 -21.91 -20.22
N ASP A 493 -21.19 -20.59 -20.05
CA ASP A 493 -20.31 -19.67 -20.78
C ASP A 493 -18.89 -19.61 -20.19
N VAL A 494 -17.90 -19.32 -21.04
CA VAL A 494 -16.48 -19.18 -20.65
C VAL A 494 -16.12 -17.71 -20.58
N TYR A 495 -15.59 -17.28 -19.43
CA TYR A 495 -15.19 -15.89 -19.22
C TYR A 495 -13.72 -15.82 -18.84
N LYS A 496 -13.05 -14.81 -19.39
CA LYS A 496 -11.83 -14.28 -18.81
C LYS A 496 -12.21 -13.23 -17.77
N ILE A 497 -11.90 -13.55 -16.52
CA ILE A 497 -12.17 -12.72 -15.35
C ILE A 497 -10.86 -12.04 -14.95
N CYS A 498 -10.87 -10.73 -14.79
CA CYS A 498 -9.73 -9.96 -14.31
C CYS A 498 -10.15 -9.02 -13.19
N HIS A 499 -9.19 -8.56 -12.38
CA HIS A 499 -9.45 -7.58 -11.30
C HIS A 499 -10.49 -8.07 -10.27
N PHE A 500 -10.28 -9.29 -9.79
CA PHE A 500 -11.08 -9.90 -8.73
C PHE A 500 -10.27 -9.99 -7.44
N LEU A 501 -10.96 -10.10 -6.30
CA LEU A 501 -10.33 -10.32 -4.99
C LEU A 501 -10.22 -11.82 -4.73
N VAL A 502 -9.15 -12.25 -4.06
CA VAL A 502 -8.98 -13.63 -3.58
C VAL A 502 -8.99 -13.57 -2.06
N LEU A 503 -9.98 -14.19 -1.43
CA LEU A 503 -10.13 -14.25 0.04
C LEU A 503 -10.11 -15.72 0.51
N ASP A 504 -9.98 -15.95 1.81
CA ASP A 504 -10.08 -17.31 2.37
C ASP A 504 -11.49 -17.88 2.18
N ALA A 505 -11.56 -19.20 1.91
CA ALA A 505 -12.84 -19.87 1.73
C ALA A 505 -13.68 -19.85 3.02
N LYS A 506 -15.01 -19.68 2.88
CA LYS A 506 -15.90 -19.63 4.04
C LYS A 506 -15.93 -20.97 4.80
N PRO A 507 -16.14 -20.96 6.13
CA PRO A 507 -16.18 -22.18 6.93
C PRO A 507 -17.49 -22.98 6.83
N SER A 508 -18.50 -22.51 6.09
CA SER A 508 -19.82 -23.14 5.99
C SER A 508 -20.44 -23.00 4.60
N TYR A 509 -21.07 -24.06 4.08
CA TYR A 509 -21.82 -24.11 2.81
C TYR A 509 -20.97 -24.00 1.53
N ASN A 510 -19.89 -24.77 1.46
CA ASN A 510 -18.98 -24.83 0.32
C ASN A 510 -19.47 -25.83 -0.73
N CYS A 511 -19.53 -25.42 -1.99
CA CYS A 511 -19.91 -26.34 -3.08
C CYS A 511 -18.76 -27.28 -3.49
N VAL A 512 -17.52 -26.85 -3.26
CA VAL A 512 -16.29 -27.63 -3.48
C VAL A 512 -15.32 -27.35 -2.36
N SER A 513 -14.39 -28.26 -2.11
CA SER A 513 -13.28 -28.01 -1.19
C SER A 513 -12.25 -27.10 -1.87
N SER A 514 -12.10 -25.86 -1.40
CA SER A 514 -11.08 -24.90 -1.83
C SER A 514 -10.47 -24.19 -0.63
N THR A 515 -9.24 -23.71 -0.78
CA THR A 515 -8.56 -22.88 0.24
C THR A 515 -9.02 -21.41 0.14
N TYR A 516 -9.36 -20.97 -1.07
CA TYR A 516 -9.67 -19.57 -1.38
C TYR A 516 -10.93 -19.44 -2.22
N ASP A 517 -11.52 -18.24 -2.12
CA ASP A 517 -12.70 -17.79 -2.83
C ASP A 517 -12.39 -16.55 -3.71
N ILE A 518 -12.95 -16.49 -4.92
CA ILE A 518 -12.85 -15.32 -5.82
C ILE A 518 -14.05 -14.39 -5.62
N TYR A 519 -13.81 -13.16 -5.19
CA TYR A 519 -14.84 -12.15 -4.99
C TYR A 519 -14.83 -11.13 -6.13
N PHE A 520 -16.00 -10.86 -6.69
CA PHE A 520 -16.18 -9.81 -7.67
C PHE A 520 -16.45 -8.50 -6.95
N ASP A 521 -15.72 -7.46 -7.32
CA ASP A 521 -15.95 -6.10 -6.87
C ASP A 521 -16.28 -5.19 -8.06
N THR A 522 -16.40 -3.89 -7.81
CA THR A 522 -16.69 -2.91 -8.87
C THR A 522 -15.57 -2.79 -9.91
N SER A 523 -14.36 -3.26 -9.61
CA SER A 523 -13.22 -3.28 -10.53
C SER A 523 -13.17 -4.55 -11.39
N THR A 524 -13.93 -5.58 -11.03
CA THR A 524 -13.92 -6.87 -11.75
C THR A 524 -14.36 -6.71 -13.20
N GLY A 525 -13.47 -7.14 -14.09
CA GLY A 525 -13.70 -7.21 -15.53
C GLY A 525 -14.08 -8.62 -15.94
N LEU A 526 -15.09 -8.71 -16.81
CA LEU A 526 -15.54 -9.95 -17.44
C LEU A 526 -15.46 -9.79 -18.96
N GLU A 527 -14.74 -10.71 -19.59
CA GLU A 527 -14.62 -10.81 -21.04
C GLU A 527 -15.14 -12.18 -21.46
N LEU A 528 -16.27 -12.23 -22.20
CA LEU A 528 -16.81 -13.48 -22.73
C LEU A 528 -15.87 -14.03 -23.80
N ILE A 529 -15.50 -15.30 -23.66
CA ILE A 529 -14.68 -16.04 -24.63
C ILE A 529 -15.61 -16.94 -25.44
N THR A 530 -15.60 -16.75 -26.75
CA THR A 530 -16.44 -17.51 -27.70
C THR A 530 -15.64 -18.51 -28.55
N ASP A 531 -14.33 -18.30 -28.66
CA ASP A 531 -13.42 -19.17 -29.41
C ASP A 531 -12.81 -20.25 -28.51
N ASP A 532 -12.65 -21.48 -29.05
CA ASP A 532 -11.94 -22.59 -28.41
C ASP A 532 -12.45 -22.93 -26.98
N ILE A 533 -13.76 -22.78 -26.76
CA ILE A 533 -14.36 -22.97 -25.43
C ILE A 533 -14.37 -24.44 -24.99
N ASP A 534 -14.36 -25.39 -25.93
CA ASP A 534 -14.43 -26.83 -25.64
C ASP A 534 -13.22 -27.36 -24.84
N ARG A 535 -12.09 -26.64 -24.83
CA ARG A 535 -10.94 -26.96 -23.97
C ARG A 535 -11.20 -26.79 -22.47
N PHE A 536 -12.26 -26.07 -22.10
CA PHE A 536 -12.68 -25.88 -20.72
C PHE A 536 -13.78 -26.87 -20.36
N SER A 537 -13.50 -27.77 -19.41
CA SER A 537 -14.44 -28.80 -18.94
C SER A 537 -15.83 -28.23 -18.66
N ARG A 538 -16.85 -28.85 -19.29
CA ARG A 538 -18.25 -28.42 -19.15
C ARG A 538 -18.83 -28.63 -17.76
N PHE A 539 -18.37 -29.68 -17.08
CA PHE A 539 -18.88 -30.06 -15.77
C PHE A 539 -17.73 -30.48 -14.86
N TRP A 540 -17.95 -30.35 -13.56
CA TRP A 540 -17.08 -30.89 -12.52
C TRP A 540 -17.97 -31.58 -11.48
N PHE A 541 -17.62 -32.83 -11.15
CA PHE A 541 -18.33 -33.61 -10.15
C PHE A 541 -17.34 -34.33 -9.25
N ARG A 542 -17.59 -34.31 -7.94
CA ARG A 542 -16.98 -35.23 -6.98
C ARG A 542 -18.07 -36.14 -6.43
N LEU A 543 -18.29 -37.25 -7.12
CA LEU A 543 -19.33 -38.22 -6.78
C LEU A 543 -19.00 -38.93 -5.47
N ALA A 544 -19.92 -38.90 -4.52
CA ALA A 544 -19.80 -39.68 -3.28
C ALA A 544 -20.40 -41.08 -3.47
N SER A 545 -19.71 -42.06 -2.92
CA SER A 545 -20.23 -43.40 -2.68
C SER A 545 -21.34 -43.41 -1.62
N LEU A 546 -22.15 -44.46 -1.59
CA LEU A 546 -23.20 -44.61 -0.60
C LEU A 546 -22.63 -44.67 0.83
N ASP A 547 -21.46 -45.26 1.01
CA ASP A 547 -20.76 -45.30 2.29
C ASP A 547 -20.30 -43.91 2.74
N GLU A 548 -19.75 -43.10 1.83
CA GLU A 548 -19.39 -41.70 2.13
C GLU A 548 -20.63 -40.87 2.47
N ILE A 549 -21.77 -41.10 1.79
CA ILE A 549 -23.02 -40.41 2.12
C ILE A 549 -23.48 -40.80 3.54
N ASN A 550 -23.43 -42.09 3.89
CA ASN A 550 -23.85 -42.60 5.19
C ASN A 550 -22.93 -42.15 6.35
N GLN A 551 -21.68 -41.78 6.06
CA GLN A 551 -20.70 -41.32 7.05
C GLN A 551 -20.75 -39.81 7.31
N ARG A 552 -21.46 -39.03 6.49
CA ARG A 552 -21.52 -37.56 6.64
C ARG A 552 -22.46 -37.17 7.78
N GLY A 553 -22.00 -36.26 8.64
CA GLY A 553 -22.81 -35.65 9.70
C GLY A 553 -23.50 -34.36 9.26
N GLU A 554 -24.46 -33.89 10.05
CA GLU A 554 -25.27 -32.67 9.81
C GLU A 554 -24.46 -31.36 9.70
N HIS A 555 -23.15 -31.42 9.94
CA HIS A 555 -22.24 -30.26 9.97
C HIS A 555 -21.12 -30.33 8.94
N ASP A 556 -21.18 -31.24 7.96
CA ASP A 556 -20.22 -31.24 6.85
C ASP A 556 -20.37 -29.95 6.02
N PRO A 557 -19.33 -29.11 5.93
CA PRO A 557 -19.43 -27.83 5.26
C PRO A 557 -19.45 -27.97 3.73
N VAL A 558 -19.14 -29.14 3.13
CA VAL A 558 -19.02 -29.31 1.68
C VAL A 558 -20.19 -30.12 1.08
N LEU A 559 -20.88 -29.54 0.10
CA LEU A 559 -22.00 -30.19 -0.61
C LEU A 559 -21.56 -31.47 -1.34
N THR A 560 -22.48 -32.44 -1.44
CA THR A 560 -22.22 -33.76 -2.04
C THR A 560 -22.75 -33.83 -3.47
N ASN A 561 -21.96 -34.37 -4.40
CA ASN A 561 -22.51 -34.78 -5.69
C ASN A 561 -22.87 -36.26 -5.65
N VAL A 562 -24.06 -36.59 -6.13
CA VAL A 562 -24.54 -37.96 -6.23
C VAL A 562 -24.95 -38.24 -7.67
N VAL A 563 -24.77 -39.48 -8.09
CA VAL A 563 -25.31 -40.00 -9.35
C VAL A 563 -25.96 -41.33 -9.05
N GLY A 564 -27.12 -41.58 -9.63
CA GLY A 564 -27.88 -42.81 -9.40
C GLY A 564 -29.00 -42.96 -10.41
N MET A 565 -29.59 -44.15 -10.44
CA MET A 565 -30.77 -44.45 -11.23
C MET A 565 -32.01 -43.98 -10.45
N LEU A 566 -32.84 -43.14 -11.08
CA LEU A 566 -34.11 -42.74 -10.52
C LEU A 566 -35.08 -43.93 -10.51
N LEU A 567 -35.50 -44.38 -9.33
CA LEU A 567 -36.37 -45.56 -9.18
C LEU A 567 -37.86 -45.19 -9.12
N SER A 568 -38.21 -44.08 -8.47
CA SER A 568 -39.58 -43.57 -8.39
C SER A 568 -39.57 -42.10 -7.96
N ILE A 569 -40.65 -41.36 -8.26
CA ILE A 569 -40.91 -40.00 -7.79
C ILE A 569 -42.28 -40.01 -7.11
N THR A 570 -42.41 -39.37 -5.95
CA THR A 570 -43.69 -39.22 -5.25
C THR A 570 -44.40 -37.92 -5.63
N GLU A 571 -45.67 -37.78 -5.25
CA GLU A 571 -46.39 -36.50 -5.39
C GLU A 571 -45.73 -35.40 -4.54
N VAL A 572 -45.84 -34.15 -5.00
CA VAL A 572 -45.30 -32.96 -4.32
C VAL A 572 -46.16 -32.64 -3.11
N ILE A 573 -45.57 -32.67 -1.91
CA ILE A 573 -46.26 -32.39 -0.65
C ILE A 573 -45.81 -31.03 -0.10
N PRO A 574 -46.72 -30.06 0.11
CA PRO A 574 -46.36 -28.79 0.72
C PRO A 574 -46.10 -28.95 2.23
N VAL A 575 -44.96 -28.46 2.70
CA VAL A 575 -44.57 -28.49 4.13
C VAL A 575 -44.56 -27.06 4.69
N GLN A 576 -45.25 -26.82 5.79
CA GLN A 576 -45.24 -25.53 6.50
C GLN A 576 -44.21 -25.51 7.63
N LYS A 577 -43.38 -24.45 7.70
CA LYS A 577 -42.35 -24.26 8.73
C LYS A 577 -42.81 -23.21 9.75
N THR A 578 -43.10 -23.61 10.98
CA THR A 578 -43.40 -22.68 12.09
C THR A 578 -42.11 -22.11 12.67
N SER A 579 -41.91 -20.78 12.62
CA SER A 579 -40.75 -20.11 13.23
C SER A 579 -40.98 -19.89 14.74
N ALA A 580 -40.29 -20.65 15.59
CA ALA A 580 -40.21 -20.36 17.02
C ALA A 580 -39.16 -19.25 17.27
N ASP A 581 -39.51 -18.27 18.10
CA ASP A 581 -38.64 -17.19 18.56
C ASP A 581 -37.42 -17.75 19.31
N LEU A 582 -36.22 -17.53 18.76
CA LEU A 582 -34.95 -17.70 19.46
C LEU A 582 -34.52 -16.34 20.05
N THR A 583 -35.32 -15.82 20.98
CA THR A 583 -34.82 -14.97 22.06
C THR A 583 -34.41 -15.88 23.21
N ASP A 584 -33.28 -15.56 23.84
CA ASP A 584 -32.64 -16.27 24.96
C ASP A 584 -31.85 -17.55 24.64
N LYS A 585 -30.55 -17.35 24.40
CA LYS A 585 -29.49 -17.95 25.24
C LYS A 585 -28.16 -17.25 25.01
N LYS A 586 -27.72 -16.49 26.01
CA LYS A 586 -26.28 -16.33 26.31
C LYS A 586 -25.69 -17.72 26.56
N ILE A 587 -24.57 -18.03 25.92
CA ILE A 587 -23.34 -18.60 26.50
C ILE A 587 -22.20 -18.13 25.60
#